data_AF-A0A1H7CZF6-F1
#
_entry.id   AF-A0A1H7CZF6-F1
#
_cell.length_a   1.000
_cell.length_b   1.000
_cell.length_c   1.000
_cell.angle_alpha   90.00
_cell.angle_beta   90.00
_cell.angle_gamma   90.00
#
_symmetry.space_group_name_H-M   'P 1'
#
loop_
_entity.id
_entity.type
_entity.pdbx_description
1 polymer ?
#
loop_
_entity_poly.entity_id
_entity_poly.type
_entity_poly.pdbx_seq_one_letter_code
_entity_poly.pdbx_strand_id
1 'polypeptide(L)'
;MKRSEFIGEFDLDAVLTELSVDLDIRVTRRMLAGACIGSNPEDAYLSARELRESLEWIHEGENEGKVKLTTILSTACDDFQRCLYYCVAGKGVVTMLDDLVWLEKLLEARGRIAGHIYRNKLPVKPLVNPYVAAEPDGPLGRFDPAFAIGASWSHDPGPDYDSDDRGPGPKLKG
;
A
#
# COMPACT_ATOMS: atom_id res chain seq x y z
N MET A 1 31.89 -29.37 1.35
CA MET A 1 30.97 -28.29 0.95
C MET A 1 29.87 -28.19 1.97
N LYS A 2 29.72 -27.04 2.63
CA LYS A 2 28.67 -26.82 3.64
C LYS A 2 27.45 -26.22 2.96
N ARG A 3 26.24 -26.65 3.35
CA ARG A 3 24.97 -26.16 2.76
C ARG A 3 24.81 -24.63 2.86
N SER A 4 25.44 -24.01 3.86
CA SER A 4 25.51 -22.56 4.05
C SER A 4 26.21 -21.80 2.91
N GLU A 5 27.03 -22.47 2.09
CA GLU A 5 27.70 -21.85 0.94
C GLU A 5 26.74 -21.62 -0.25
N PHE A 6 25.55 -22.23 -0.22
CA PHE A 6 24.53 -22.14 -1.29
C PHE A 6 23.25 -21.45 -0.86
N ILE A 7 23.08 -21.18 0.44
CA ILE A 7 21.92 -20.48 0.99
C ILE A 7 22.33 -19.02 1.18
N GLY A 8 21.95 -18.18 0.22
CA GLY A 8 22.10 -16.73 0.32
C GLY A 8 21.20 -16.12 1.41
N GLU A 9 21.32 -14.81 1.61
CA GLU A 9 20.46 -14.06 2.51
C GLU A 9 19.01 -14.04 2.01
N PHE A 10 18.05 -14.13 2.92
CA PHE A 10 16.64 -14.04 2.56
C PHE A 10 16.30 -12.60 2.13
N ASP A 11 15.60 -12.46 1.02
CA ASP A 11 15.14 -11.17 0.52
C ASP A 11 13.66 -10.96 0.87
N LEU A 12 13.40 -10.12 1.87
CA LEU A 12 12.04 -9.81 2.32
C LEU A 12 11.23 -9.03 1.28
N ASP A 13 11.88 -8.43 0.28
CA ASP A 13 11.25 -7.58 -0.73
C ASP A 13 11.18 -8.25 -2.10
N ALA A 14 11.61 -9.52 -2.23
CA ALA A 14 11.59 -10.24 -3.50
C ALA A 14 10.21 -10.21 -4.16
N VAL A 15 9.15 -10.55 -3.40
CA VAL A 15 7.77 -10.57 -3.90
C VAL A 15 7.26 -9.15 -4.21
N LEU A 16 7.58 -8.16 -3.38
CA LEU A 16 7.20 -6.77 -3.64
C LEU A 16 7.87 -6.24 -4.92
N THR A 17 9.14 -6.60 -5.13
CA THR A 17 9.92 -6.24 -6.33
C THR A 17 9.30 -6.84 -7.58
N GLU A 18 8.98 -8.14 -7.56
CA GLU A 18 8.33 -8.84 -8.66
C GLU A 18 6.98 -8.21 -9.01
N LEU A 19 6.12 -8.02 -8.00
CA LEU A 19 4.79 -7.43 -8.19
C LEU A 19 4.85 -5.96 -8.62
N SER A 20 5.89 -5.21 -8.28
CA SER A 20 6.01 -3.79 -8.68
C SER A 20 6.15 -3.60 -10.19
N VAL A 21 6.57 -4.63 -10.91
CA VAL A 21 6.78 -4.61 -12.37
C VAL A 21 5.87 -5.58 -13.13
N ASP A 22 5.01 -6.32 -12.42
CA ASP A 22 4.11 -7.31 -13.02
C ASP A 22 2.99 -6.64 -13.84
N LEU A 23 3.01 -6.86 -15.16
CA LEU A 23 2.06 -6.25 -16.08
C LEU A 23 0.68 -6.94 -16.05
N ASP A 24 0.56 -8.10 -15.41
CA ASP A 24 -0.69 -8.85 -15.31
C ASP A 24 -1.55 -8.42 -14.10
N ILE A 25 -1.04 -7.51 -13.26
CA ILE A 25 -1.81 -6.90 -12.16
C ILE A 25 -2.07 -5.41 -12.40
N ARG A 26 -3.14 -4.92 -11.76
CA ARG A 26 -3.50 -3.49 -11.75
C ARG A 26 -2.32 -2.57 -11.45
N VAL A 27 -2.24 -1.47 -12.19
CA VAL A 27 -1.22 -0.42 -12.02
C VAL A 27 -1.15 0.06 -10.57
N THR A 28 -2.29 0.22 -9.90
CA THR A 28 -2.36 0.63 -8.49
C THR A 28 -1.69 -0.38 -7.56
N ARG A 29 -1.89 -1.69 -7.78
CA ARG A 29 -1.23 -2.76 -7.01
C ARG A 29 0.28 -2.76 -7.22
N ARG A 30 0.74 -2.52 -8.45
CA ARG A 30 2.16 -2.33 -8.73
C ARG A 30 2.76 -1.14 -7.99
N MET A 31 2.08 0.00 -8.05
CA MET A 31 2.51 1.22 -7.35
C MET A 31 2.58 1.00 -5.84
N LEU A 32 1.57 0.36 -5.26
CA LEU A 32 1.55 0.01 -3.83
C LEU A 32 2.68 -0.95 -3.46
N ALA A 33 2.91 -2.01 -4.25
CA ALA A 33 4.02 -2.94 -4.02
C ALA A 33 5.37 -2.21 -4.06
N GLY A 34 5.58 -1.35 -5.06
CA GLY A 34 6.78 -0.52 -5.18
C GLY A 34 6.99 0.44 -4.01
N ALA A 35 5.92 1.10 -3.54
CA ALA A 35 5.96 2.01 -2.39
C ALA A 35 6.35 1.32 -1.08
N CYS A 36 6.11 0.00 -0.96
CA CYS A 36 6.44 -0.78 0.23
C CYS A 36 7.86 -1.39 0.20
N ILE A 37 8.59 -1.34 -0.91
CA ILE A 37 9.96 -1.87 -0.98
C ILE A 37 10.86 -1.12 0.02
N GLY A 38 11.65 -1.84 0.81
CA GLY A 38 12.56 -1.28 1.80
C GLY A 38 11.91 -0.81 3.10
N SER A 39 10.57 -0.75 3.15
CA SER A 39 9.83 -0.37 4.37
C SER A 39 9.95 -1.44 5.46
N ASN A 40 9.89 -1.01 6.73
CA ASN A 40 9.84 -1.94 7.85
C ASN A 40 8.59 -2.85 7.73
N PRO A 41 8.70 -4.19 7.87
CA PRO A 41 7.56 -5.10 7.70
C PRO A 41 6.35 -4.83 8.60
N GLU A 42 6.56 -4.46 9.86
CA GLU A 42 5.47 -4.20 10.80
C GLU A 42 4.81 -2.85 10.51
N ASP A 43 5.62 -1.80 10.35
CA ASP A 43 5.12 -0.45 10.04
C ASP A 43 4.38 -0.44 8.69
N ALA A 44 4.87 -1.18 7.70
CA ALA A 44 4.22 -1.36 6.40
C ALA A 44 2.80 -1.91 6.54
N TYR A 45 2.68 -3.03 7.26
CA TYR A 45 1.41 -3.71 7.49
C TYR A 45 0.43 -2.83 8.27
N LEU A 46 0.88 -2.23 9.39
CA LEU A 46 0.02 -1.40 10.23
C LEU A 46 -0.45 -0.15 9.50
N SER A 47 0.43 0.50 8.75
CA SER A 47 0.08 1.71 7.98
C SER A 47 -0.93 1.41 6.88
N ALA A 48 -0.75 0.32 6.14
CA ALA A 48 -1.68 -0.11 5.10
C ALA A 48 -3.06 -0.47 5.67
N ARG A 49 -3.09 -1.22 6.79
CA ARG A 49 -4.33 -1.59 7.48
C ARG A 49 -5.06 -0.37 8.02
N GLU A 50 -4.35 0.55 8.66
CA GLU A 50 -4.95 1.76 9.21
C GLU A 50 -5.57 2.65 8.12
N LEU A 51 -4.89 2.78 6.98
CA LEU A 51 -5.42 3.47 5.81
C LEU A 51 -6.66 2.76 5.25
N ARG A 52 -6.62 1.42 5.10
CA ARG A 52 -7.76 0.63 4.63
C ARG A 52 -8.99 0.83 5.52
N GLU A 53 -8.83 0.68 6.84
CA GLU A 53 -9.90 0.86 7.83
C GLU A 53 -10.51 2.27 7.75
N SER A 54 -9.67 3.29 7.57
CA SER A 54 -10.15 4.67 7.41
C SER A 54 -11.05 4.82 6.18
N LEU A 55 -10.66 4.25 5.04
CA LEU A 55 -11.45 4.31 3.82
C LEU A 55 -12.72 3.43 3.88
N GLU A 56 -12.65 2.31 4.59
CA GLU A 56 -13.77 1.40 4.83
C GLU A 56 -14.86 2.10 5.65
N TRP A 57 -14.50 2.75 6.75
CA TRP A 57 -15.42 3.54 7.56
C TRP A 57 -16.07 4.68 6.77
N ILE A 58 -15.31 5.38 5.91
CA ILE A 58 -15.89 6.40 5.03
C ILE A 58 -16.90 5.76 4.07
N HIS A 59 -16.61 4.58 3.53
CA HIS A 59 -17.51 3.86 2.63
C HIS A 59 -18.80 3.42 3.33
N GLU A 60 -18.69 2.98 4.59
CA GLU A 60 -19.81 2.56 5.45
C GLU A 60 -20.64 3.74 5.97
N GLY A 61 -20.16 4.97 5.81
CA GLY A 61 -20.85 6.18 6.24
C GLY A 61 -20.52 6.62 7.67
N GLU A 62 -19.48 6.04 8.27
CA GLU A 62 -18.99 6.38 9.60
C GLU A 62 -18.10 7.64 9.55
N ASN A 63 -18.45 8.65 10.36
CA ASN A 63 -17.79 9.96 10.33
C ASN A 63 -16.32 9.89 10.78
N GLU A 64 -16.01 8.98 11.68
CA GLU A 64 -14.69 8.70 12.24
C GLU A 64 -13.68 8.32 11.15
N GLY A 65 -14.14 7.71 10.05
CA GLY A 65 -13.30 7.40 8.89
C GLY A 65 -12.66 8.63 8.27
N LYS A 66 -13.41 9.74 8.14
CA LYS A 66 -12.89 11.01 7.60
C LYS A 66 -11.87 11.64 8.55
N VAL A 67 -12.15 11.62 9.86
CA VAL A 67 -11.22 12.10 10.88
C VAL A 67 -9.90 11.35 10.75
N LYS A 68 -9.96 10.01 10.73
CA LYS A 68 -8.77 9.16 10.58
C LYS A 68 -8.01 9.45 9.29
N LEU A 69 -8.69 9.60 8.15
CA LEU A 69 -8.03 9.92 6.88
C LEU A 69 -7.32 11.27 6.96
N THR A 70 -7.98 12.29 7.51
CA THR A 70 -7.35 13.61 7.66
C THR A 70 -6.15 13.59 8.60
N THR A 71 -6.16 12.77 9.64
CA THR A 71 -5.01 12.55 10.51
C THR A 71 -3.84 11.92 9.76
N ILE A 72 -4.10 10.84 9.01
CA ILE A 72 -3.09 10.18 8.15
C ILE A 72 -2.49 11.20 7.18
N LEU A 73 -3.32 11.96 6.46
CA LEU A 73 -2.86 12.89 5.43
C LEU A 73 -2.20 14.15 5.98
N SER A 74 -2.44 14.50 7.24
CA SER A 74 -1.84 15.66 7.92
C SER A 74 -0.66 15.29 8.81
N THR A 75 -0.30 14.00 8.92
CA THR A 75 0.74 13.56 9.87
C THR A 75 2.09 14.20 9.54
N ALA A 76 2.80 14.60 10.60
CA ALA A 76 4.14 15.18 10.53
C ALA A 76 5.25 14.12 10.58
N CYS A 77 4.90 12.85 10.40
CA CYS A 77 5.84 11.76 10.19
C CYS A 77 6.22 11.66 8.70
N ASP A 78 7.01 10.65 8.36
CA ASP A 78 7.36 10.33 6.98
C ASP A 78 6.13 10.18 6.07
N ASP A 79 6.37 10.29 4.76
CA ASP A 79 5.33 10.29 3.75
C ASP A 79 4.79 8.91 3.39
N PHE A 80 5.15 7.83 4.07
CA PHE A 80 4.83 6.47 3.63
C PHE A 80 3.32 6.24 3.48
N GLN A 81 2.55 6.47 4.53
CA GLN A 81 1.10 6.22 4.52
C GLN A 81 0.36 7.17 3.55
N ARG A 82 0.87 8.39 3.40
CA ARG A 82 0.38 9.40 2.44
C ARG A 82 0.70 8.98 0.99
N CYS A 83 1.86 8.40 0.75
CA CYS A 83 2.24 7.80 -0.53
C CYS A 83 1.29 6.67 -0.91
N LEU A 84 0.96 5.77 0.02
CA LEU A 84 -0.01 4.68 -0.22
C LEU A 84 -1.39 5.24 -0.62
N TYR A 85 -1.90 6.25 0.08
CA TYR A 85 -3.17 6.89 -0.28
C TYR A 85 -3.14 7.46 -1.70
N TYR A 86 -2.10 8.19 -2.06
CA TYR A 86 -1.99 8.79 -3.40
C TYR A 86 -1.80 7.77 -4.52
N CYS A 87 -1.30 6.55 -4.23
CA CYS A 87 -1.27 5.47 -5.21
C CYS A 87 -2.68 5.04 -5.66
N VAL A 88 -3.68 5.11 -4.78
CA VAL A 88 -5.05 4.64 -5.04
C VAL A 88 -6.08 5.76 -5.23
N ALA A 89 -5.72 7.00 -4.91
CA ALA A 89 -6.62 8.14 -5.00
C ALA A 89 -7.25 8.30 -6.40
N GLY A 90 -8.57 8.54 -6.43
CA GLY A 90 -9.32 8.78 -7.65
C GLY A 90 -9.75 7.54 -8.44
N LYS A 91 -9.60 6.33 -7.88
CA LYS A 91 -9.94 5.06 -8.55
C LYS A 91 -11.32 4.49 -8.21
N GLY A 92 -12.09 5.18 -7.37
CA GLY A 92 -13.34 4.68 -6.79
C GLY A 92 -13.09 3.87 -5.53
N VAL A 93 -13.97 4.02 -4.53
CA VAL A 93 -13.70 3.48 -3.18
C VAL A 93 -13.64 1.97 -3.13
N VAL A 94 -14.47 1.29 -3.93
CA VAL A 94 -14.47 -0.18 -4.02
C VAL A 94 -13.12 -0.68 -4.56
N THR A 95 -12.62 -0.08 -5.64
CA THR A 95 -11.30 -0.39 -6.23
C THR A 95 -10.16 -0.11 -5.23
N MET A 96 -10.20 1.06 -4.58
CA MET A 96 -9.23 1.45 -3.55
C MET A 96 -9.18 0.44 -2.41
N LEU A 97 -10.34 0.05 -1.87
CA LEU A 97 -10.44 -0.92 -0.78
C LEU A 97 -9.96 -2.30 -1.20
N ASP A 98 -10.33 -2.77 -2.39
CA ASP A 98 -9.87 -4.07 -2.88
C ASP A 98 -8.34 -4.12 -3.06
N ASP A 99 -7.72 -3.03 -3.53
CA ASP A 99 -6.26 -2.94 -3.62
C ASP A 99 -5.57 -2.90 -2.26
N LEU A 100 -6.16 -2.20 -1.27
CA LEU A 100 -5.61 -2.14 0.08
C LEU A 100 -5.82 -3.44 0.86
N VAL A 101 -6.93 -4.15 0.66
CA VAL A 101 -7.14 -5.50 1.20
C VAL A 101 -6.11 -6.48 0.63
N TRP A 102 -5.84 -6.38 -0.67
CA TRP A 102 -4.79 -7.17 -1.32
C TRP A 102 -3.41 -6.85 -0.73
N LEU A 103 -3.08 -5.57 -0.59
CA LEU A 103 -1.80 -5.12 -0.03
C LEU A 103 -1.64 -5.57 1.43
N GLU A 104 -2.67 -5.42 2.26
CA GLU A 104 -2.63 -5.83 3.67
C GLU A 104 -2.28 -7.31 3.81
N LYS A 105 -2.91 -8.19 3.00
CA LYS A 105 -2.61 -9.63 3.01
C LYS A 105 -1.15 -9.92 2.61
N LEU A 106 -0.65 -9.22 1.60
CA LEU A 106 0.74 -9.34 1.15
C LEU A 106 1.72 -8.92 2.25
N LEU A 107 1.48 -7.78 2.89
CA LEU A 107 2.32 -7.24 3.95
C LEU A 107 2.23 -8.06 5.25
N GLU A 108 1.06 -8.62 5.59
CA GLU A 108 0.90 -9.54 6.71
C GLU A 108 1.75 -10.80 6.51
N ALA A 109 1.73 -11.37 5.31
CA ALA A 109 2.57 -12.51 4.96
C ALA A 109 4.07 -12.16 5.07
N ARG A 110 4.49 -11.00 4.54
CA ARG A 110 5.86 -10.49 4.66
C ARG A 110 6.26 -10.31 6.13
N GLY A 111 5.41 -9.71 6.96
CA GLY A 111 5.63 -9.52 8.40
C GLY A 111 5.76 -10.84 9.16
N ARG A 112 4.93 -11.86 8.84
CA ARG A 112 5.05 -13.21 9.42
C ARG A 112 6.40 -13.85 9.09
N ILE A 113 6.85 -13.73 7.85
CA ILE A 113 8.16 -14.23 7.41
C ILE A 113 9.30 -13.49 8.11
N ALA A 114 9.24 -12.15 8.17
CA ALA A 114 10.22 -11.34 8.89
C ALA A 114 10.32 -11.73 10.37
N GLY A 115 9.17 -11.93 11.04
CA GLY A 115 9.14 -12.42 12.41
C GLY A 115 9.74 -13.83 12.57
N HIS A 116 9.52 -14.72 11.61
CA HIS A 116 10.16 -16.04 11.61
C HIS A 116 11.69 -15.94 11.45
N ILE A 117 12.17 -15.14 10.50
CA ILE A 117 13.60 -14.90 10.27
C ILE A 117 14.26 -14.31 11.52
N TYR A 118 13.64 -13.29 12.12
CA TYR A 118 14.14 -12.66 13.33
C TYR A 118 14.28 -13.64 14.50
N ARG A 119 13.23 -14.41 14.80
CA ARG A 119 13.24 -15.40 15.90
C ARG A 119 14.31 -16.49 15.71
N ASN A 120 14.58 -16.88 14.46
CA ASN A 120 15.52 -17.93 14.14
C ASN A 120 16.94 -17.41 13.81
N LYS A 121 17.17 -16.09 13.89
CA LYS A 121 18.45 -15.44 13.57
C LYS A 121 18.98 -15.82 12.19
N LEU A 122 18.07 -15.93 11.22
CA LEU A 122 18.41 -16.26 9.85
C LEU A 122 19.00 -15.02 9.14
N PRO A 123 19.96 -15.22 8.21
CA PRO A 123 20.52 -14.12 7.44
C PRO A 123 19.46 -13.51 6.52
N VAL A 124 19.37 -12.17 6.50
CA VAL A 124 18.40 -11.39 5.73
C VAL A 124 19.12 -10.24 5.05
N LYS A 125 18.74 -9.94 3.81
CA LYS A 125 19.25 -8.77 3.11
C LYS A 125 18.85 -7.50 3.87
N PRO A 126 19.71 -6.48 3.95
CA PRO A 126 19.33 -5.20 4.53
C PRO A 126 18.13 -4.59 3.80
N LEU A 127 17.16 -4.10 4.57
CA LEU A 127 16.10 -3.25 4.05
C LEU A 127 16.63 -1.83 3.93
N VAL A 128 16.54 -1.25 2.74
CA VAL A 128 16.94 0.14 2.48
C VAL A 128 15.68 0.98 2.41
N ASN A 129 15.39 1.72 3.48
CA ASN A 129 14.18 2.54 3.54
C ASN A 129 14.23 3.63 2.45
N PRO A 130 13.26 3.71 1.53
CA PRO A 130 13.21 4.76 0.53
C PRO A 130 12.85 6.14 1.11
N TYR A 131 12.27 6.19 2.31
CA TYR A 131 11.97 7.42 3.04
C TYR A 131 13.20 7.90 3.80
N VAL A 132 13.77 9.02 3.34
CA VAL A 132 15.10 9.50 3.76
C VAL A 132 15.09 10.14 5.15
N ALA A 133 13.95 10.65 5.59
CA ALA A 133 13.76 11.28 6.89
C ALA A 133 12.45 10.84 7.55
N ALA A 134 12.38 10.96 8.87
CA ALA A 134 11.17 10.74 9.65
C ALA A 134 10.21 11.95 9.61
N GLU A 135 10.64 13.05 9.00
CA GLU A 135 9.83 14.24 8.74
C GLU A 135 9.23 14.18 7.32
N PRO A 136 8.16 14.94 7.03
CA PRO A 136 7.60 15.01 5.69
C PRO A 136 8.59 15.61 4.71
N ASP A 137 8.61 15.10 3.47
CA ASP A 137 9.49 15.58 2.39
C ASP A 137 9.12 17.00 1.93
N GLY A 138 7.82 17.33 2.00
CA GLY A 138 7.26 18.55 1.43
C GLY A 138 6.22 19.24 2.32
N PRO A 139 5.50 20.24 1.76
CA PRO A 139 4.48 20.96 2.51
C PRO A 139 3.35 20.02 2.95
N LEU A 140 3.00 20.10 4.23
CA LEU A 140 1.84 19.40 4.75
C LEU A 140 0.54 20.09 4.35
N GLY A 141 -0.39 19.31 3.80
CA GLY A 141 -1.76 19.76 3.59
C GLY A 141 -2.48 20.01 4.91
N ARG A 142 -3.34 21.02 4.95
CA ARG A 142 -4.31 21.21 6.04
C ARG A 142 -5.65 20.65 5.57
N PHE A 143 -6.07 19.55 6.16
CA PHE A 143 -7.29 18.85 5.77
C PHE A 143 -8.42 19.13 6.77
N ASP A 144 -9.60 19.47 6.27
CA ASP A 144 -10.82 19.60 7.07
C ASP A 144 -11.50 18.22 7.18
N PRO A 145 -11.71 17.65 8.39
CA PRO A 145 -12.39 16.37 8.56
C PRO A 145 -13.84 16.36 8.04
N ALA A 146 -14.46 17.53 7.85
CA ALA A 146 -15.79 17.65 7.25
C ALA A 146 -15.79 17.66 5.71
N PHE A 147 -14.71 17.24 5.05
CA PHE A 147 -14.59 17.28 3.58
C PHE A 147 -15.72 16.53 2.87
N ALA A 148 -16.13 17.06 1.70
CA ALA A 148 -17.10 16.42 0.83
C ALA A 148 -16.44 15.28 0.04
N ILE A 149 -17.14 14.15 -0.07
CA ILE A 149 -16.71 13.03 -0.89
C ILE A 149 -16.99 13.38 -2.36
N GLY A 150 -15.95 13.34 -3.19
CA GLY A 150 -16.05 13.67 -4.62
C GLY A 150 -16.73 12.56 -5.44
N ALA A 151 -17.21 12.91 -6.64
CA ALA A 151 -17.94 12.00 -7.52
C ALA A 151 -17.16 10.73 -7.93
N SER A 152 -15.83 10.81 -7.99
CA SER A 152 -14.97 9.65 -8.29
C SER A 152 -15.05 8.56 -7.23
N TRP A 153 -15.37 8.91 -5.97
CA TRP A 153 -15.46 7.96 -4.87
C TRP A 153 -16.64 6.99 -5.05
N SER A 154 -17.78 7.54 -5.48
CA SER A 154 -19.02 6.80 -5.72
C SER A 154 -19.10 6.22 -7.13
N HIS A 155 -18.04 6.36 -7.93
CA HIS A 155 -17.99 5.78 -9.27
C HIS A 155 -17.86 4.26 -9.13
N ASP A 156 -18.99 3.57 -9.16
CA ASP A 156 -19.03 2.14 -9.43
C ASP A 156 -18.82 1.94 -10.94
N PRO A 157 -17.70 1.34 -11.37
CA PRO A 157 -17.46 1.13 -12.79
C PRO A 157 -18.39 0.09 -13.43
N GLY A 158 -19.26 -0.57 -12.63
CA GLY A 158 -20.36 -1.40 -13.11
C GLY A 158 -19.96 -2.87 -13.34
N PRO A 159 -20.93 -3.75 -13.66
CA PRO A 159 -20.71 -5.19 -13.78
C PRO A 159 -19.81 -5.59 -14.97
N ASP A 160 -19.65 -4.70 -15.95
CA ASP A 160 -18.79 -4.88 -17.12
C ASP A 160 -17.37 -4.30 -16.91
N TYR A 161 -17.07 -3.80 -15.72
CA TYR A 161 -15.72 -3.39 -15.36
C TYR A 161 -14.82 -4.61 -15.21
N ASP A 162 -14.05 -4.89 -16.25
CA ASP A 162 -12.86 -5.71 -16.13
C ASP A 162 -11.79 -4.82 -15.48
N SER A 163 -11.57 -5.00 -14.18
CA SER A 163 -10.39 -4.43 -13.53
C SER A 163 -9.16 -4.88 -14.32
N ASP A 164 -8.12 -4.04 -14.43
CA ASP A 164 -6.88 -4.36 -15.17
C ASP A 164 -6.12 -5.60 -14.63
N ASP A 165 -6.74 -6.40 -13.77
CA ASP A 165 -6.30 -7.71 -13.31
C ASP A 165 -6.28 -8.77 -14.45
N ARG A 166 -6.64 -8.40 -15.70
CA ARG A 166 -6.55 -9.24 -16.91
C ARG A 166 -5.78 -8.62 -18.09
N GLY A 167 -5.05 -7.54 -17.90
CA GLY A 167 -4.22 -6.93 -18.95
C GLY A 167 -4.33 -5.40 -19.05
N PRO A 168 -3.73 -4.80 -20.09
CA PRO A 168 -3.28 -3.42 -20.05
C PRO A 168 -4.41 -2.42 -20.26
N GLY A 169 -5.07 -1.98 -19.18
CA GLY A 169 -5.82 -0.73 -19.14
C GLY A 169 -7.10 -0.70 -19.98
N PRO A 170 -8.13 0.08 -19.59
CA PRO A 170 -9.11 0.53 -20.57
C PRO A 170 -8.37 1.35 -21.64
N LYS A 171 -8.36 0.87 -22.88
CA LYS A 171 -7.87 1.64 -24.03
C LYS A 171 -8.73 2.89 -24.15
N LEU A 172 -8.13 4.06 -23.93
CA LEU A 172 -8.78 5.33 -24.25
C LEU A 172 -9.13 5.29 -25.75
N LYS A 173 -10.42 5.35 -26.07
CA LYS A 173 -10.86 5.55 -27.44
C LYS A 173 -10.45 6.97 -27.83
N GLY A 174 -9.49 7.07 -28.74
CA GLY A 174 -9.15 8.32 -29.43
C GLY A 174 -10.26 8.79 -30.35
#